data_AF-A0A1C3PEA4-F1
#
_entry.id   AF-A0A1C3PEA4-F1
#
_cell.length_a   1.000
_cell.length_b   1.000
_cell.length_c   1.000
_cell.angle_alpha   90.00
_cell.angle_beta   90.00
_cell.angle_gamma   90.00
#
_symmetry.space_group_name_H-M   'P 1'
#
loop_
_entity.id
_entity.type
_entity.pdbx_description
1 polymer ?
#
loop_
_entity_poly.entity_id
_entity_poly.type
_entity_poly.pdbx_seq_one_letter_code
_entity_poly.pdbx_strand_id
1 'polypeptide(L)'
;MRESVALAAALRIQMIEDGRGIAALIVQRAFDRGEPCSPTAADVFNELVPAMVFSRLLITGEALDDAFIQHMVDDILLPLMTSAC
;
A
#
# COMPACT_ATOMS: atom_id res chain seq x y z
N MET A 1 -0.84 14.64 19.29
CA MET A 1 0.27 14.39 18.34
C MET A 1 0.83 15.70 17.75
N ARG A 2 1.32 16.63 18.57
CA ARG A 2 1.83 17.94 18.10
C ARG A 2 3.17 18.33 18.76
N GLU A 3 3.93 17.36 19.26
CA GLU A 3 5.12 17.67 20.10
C GLU A 3 6.47 17.32 19.47
N SER A 4 6.53 16.77 18.26
CA SER A 4 7.82 16.67 17.57
C SER A 4 7.66 16.63 16.05
N VAL A 5 7.86 17.79 15.42
CA VAL A 5 7.94 17.91 13.94
C VAL A 5 9.03 16.99 13.39
N ALA A 6 10.13 16.83 14.14
CA ALA A 6 11.21 15.91 13.81
C ALA A 6 10.75 14.44 13.81
N LEU A 7 9.93 14.03 14.79
CA LEU A 7 9.36 12.67 14.80
C LEU A 7 8.43 12.46 13.61
N ALA A 8 7.55 13.42 13.32
CA ALA A 8 6.65 13.33 12.17
C ALA A 8 7.41 13.29 10.83
N ALA A 9 8.54 14.00 10.71
CA ALA A 9 9.40 13.94 9.54
C ALA A 9 10.14 12.59 9.42
N ALA A 10 10.74 12.10 10.51
CA ALA A 10 11.43 10.82 10.54
C ALA A 10 10.49 9.66 10.20
N LEU A 11 9.27 9.67 10.74
CA LEU A 11 8.26 8.65 10.52
C LEU A 11 7.78 8.64 9.05
N ARG A 12 7.63 9.81 8.41
CA ARG A 12 7.35 9.89 6.97
C ARG A 12 8.50 9.32 6.14
N ILE A 13 9.75 9.71 6.43
CA ILE A 13 10.91 9.23 5.68
C ILE A 13 11.02 7.70 5.79
N GLN A 14 10.96 7.16 7.00
CA GLN A 14 11.17 5.73 7.25
C GLN A 14 10.00 4.86 6.79
N MET A 15 8.76 5.32 6.87
CA MET A 15 7.60 4.49 6.53
C MET A 15 7.14 4.64 5.07
N ILE A 16 7.33 5.82 4.47
CA ILE A 16 6.75 6.14 3.16
C ILE A 16 7.76 5.94 2.03
N GLU A 17 9.04 6.26 2.24
CA GLU A 17 10.01 6.27 1.15
C GLU A 17 10.54 4.87 0.81
N ASP A 18 10.84 4.04 1.81
CA ASP A 18 11.36 2.68 1.61
C ASP A 18 10.30 1.73 1.00
N GLY A 19 9.02 1.89 1.38
CA GLY A 19 7.91 1.08 0.86
C GLY A 19 7.54 1.41 -0.58
N ARG A 20 7.66 2.68 -0.99
CA ARG A 20 7.28 3.16 -2.33
C ARG A 20 8.06 2.48 -3.45
N GLY A 21 9.35 2.22 -3.22
CA GLY A 21 10.21 1.52 -4.18
C GLY A 21 9.78 0.08 -4.45
N ILE A 22 9.26 -0.62 -3.44
CA ILE A 22 8.86 -2.03 -3.55
C ILE A 22 7.64 -2.16 -4.45
N ALA A 23 6.62 -1.31 -4.26
CA ALA A 23 5.40 -1.33 -5.07
C ALA A 23 5.71 -1.09 -6.56
N ALA A 24 6.55 -0.09 -6.86
CA ALA A 24 6.98 0.20 -8.22
C ALA A 24 7.71 -0.99 -8.87
N LEU A 25 8.59 -1.67 -8.14
CA LEU A 25 9.28 -2.86 -8.63
C LEU A 25 8.33 -4.03 -8.90
N ILE A 26 7.31 -4.24 -8.07
CA ILE A 26 6.32 -5.31 -8.27
C ILE A 26 5.49 -5.03 -9.53
N VAL A 27 4.99 -3.80 -9.68
CA VAL A 27 4.20 -3.37 -10.83
C VAL A 27 5.03 -3.45 -12.12
N GLN A 28 6.30 -3.01 -12.08
CA GLN A 28 7.18 -3.11 -13.25
C GLN A 28 7.36 -4.57 -13.68
N ARG A 29 7.59 -5.48 -12.74
CA ARG A 29 7.71 -6.92 -13.07
C ARG A 29 6.42 -7.49 -13.64
N ALA A 30 5.25 -7.03 -13.19
CA ALA A 30 3.96 -7.45 -13.76
C ALA A 30 3.81 -6.96 -15.20
N PHE A 31 4.16 -5.70 -15.45
CA PHE A 31 4.20 -5.13 -16.80
C PHE A 31 5.15 -5.90 -17.74
N ASP A 32 6.36 -6.23 -17.27
CA ASP A 32 7.34 -7.00 -18.05
C ASP A 32 6.84 -8.42 -18.40
N ARG A 33 5.92 -8.99 -17.60
CA ARG A 33 5.25 -10.27 -17.87
C ARG A 33 4.05 -10.14 -18.81
N GLY A 34 3.64 -8.91 -19.17
CA GLY A 34 2.44 -8.64 -19.96
C GLY A 34 1.14 -8.75 -19.15
N GLU A 35 1.21 -8.64 -17.82
CA GLU A 35 0.01 -8.59 -16.98
C GLU A 35 -0.68 -7.22 -17.11
N PRO A 36 -2.02 -7.17 -17.13
CA PRO A 36 -2.77 -5.91 -17.22
C PRO A 36 -2.60 -5.13 -15.90
N CYS A 37 -1.84 -4.04 -15.94
CA CYS A 37 -1.63 -3.18 -14.80
C CYS A 37 -1.85 -1.72 -15.21
N SER A 38 -2.65 -1.01 -14.42
CA SER A 38 -2.83 0.44 -14.54
C SER A 38 -1.48 1.15 -14.37
N PRO A 39 -1.22 2.23 -15.11
CA PRO A 39 -0.07 3.10 -14.89
C PRO A 39 0.03 3.64 -13.45
N THR A 40 -1.10 3.74 -12.75
CA THR A 40 -1.19 4.24 -11.36
C THR A 40 -1.18 3.13 -10.31
N ALA A 41 -0.97 1.86 -10.70
CA ALA A 41 -1.07 0.72 -9.79
C ALA A 41 -0.14 0.84 -8.57
N ALA A 42 1.08 1.35 -8.76
CA ALA A 42 2.02 1.54 -7.66
C ALA A 42 1.57 2.63 -6.69
N ASP A 43 0.97 3.72 -7.20
CA ASP A 43 0.45 4.81 -6.38
C ASP A 43 -0.74 4.35 -5.53
N VAL A 44 -1.67 3.62 -6.15
CA VAL A 44 -2.83 3.01 -5.48
C VAL A 44 -2.38 2.12 -4.33
N PHE A 45 -1.38 1.26 -4.56
CA PHE A 45 -0.82 0.40 -3.52
C PHE A 45 -0.24 1.23 -2.36
N ASN A 46 0.57 2.24 -2.68
CA ASN A 46 1.27 3.07 -1.70
C ASN A 46 0.33 3.95 -0.87
N GLU A 47 -0.86 4.25 -1.38
CA GLU A 47 -1.89 5.00 -0.66
C GLU A 47 -2.77 4.09 0.20
N LEU A 48 -3.30 3.03 -0.39
CA LEU A 48 -4.35 2.23 0.25
C LEU A 48 -3.81 1.27 1.31
N VAL A 49 -2.68 0.61 1.06
CA VAL A 49 -2.11 -0.36 2.01
C VAL A 49 -1.86 0.25 3.38
N PRO A 50 -1.08 1.35 3.52
CA PRO A 50 -0.85 1.94 4.84
C PRO A 50 -2.14 2.49 5.46
N ALA A 51 -3.05 3.05 4.66
CA ALA A 51 -4.33 3.56 5.18
C ALA A 51 -5.16 2.45 5.83
N MET A 52 -5.29 1.30 5.17
CA MET A 52 -6.05 0.16 5.69
C MET A 52 -5.35 -0.50 6.88
N VAL A 53 -4.04 -0.73 6.77
CA VAL A 53 -3.25 -1.36 7.85
C VAL A 53 -3.27 -0.49 9.11
N PHE A 54 -3.05 0.82 9.00
CA PHE A 54 -3.08 1.71 10.17
C PHE A 54 -4.48 1.91 10.72
N SER A 55 -5.50 1.99 9.86
CA SER A 55 -6.89 2.03 10.34
C SER A 55 -7.20 0.79 11.18
N ARG A 56 -6.88 -0.40 10.67
CA ARG A 56 -7.15 -1.65 11.38
C ARG A 56 -6.35 -1.75 12.68
N LEU A 57 -5.03 -1.52 12.60
CA LEU A 57 -4.12 -1.68 13.74
C LEU A 57 -4.32 -0.61 14.83
N LEU A 58 -4.45 0.67 14.45
CA LEU A 58 -4.42 1.79 15.39
C LEU A 58 -5.81 2.28 15.80
N ILE A 59 -6.81 2.14 14.92
CA ILE A 59 -8.16 2.64 15.19
C ILE A 59 -9.06 1.51 15.72
N THR A 60 -9.13 0.38 15.02
CA THR A 60 -10.00 -0.74 15.43
C THR A 60 -9.32 -1.70 16.41
N GLY A 61 -7.98 -1.76 16.41
CA GLY A 61 -7.21 -2.69 17.24
C GLY A 61 -7.34 -4.16 16.82
N GLU A 62 -7.84 -4.44 15.61
CA GLU A 62 -8.02 -5.78 15.08
C GLU A 62 -6.69 -6.37 14.58
N ALA A 63 -6.60 -7.70 14.55
CA ALA A 63 -5.42 -8.39 14.06
C ALA A 63 -5.25 -8.22 12.53
N LEU A 64 -4.00 -8.12 12.09
CA LEU A 64 -3.60 -8.18 10.68
C LEU A 64 -3.41 -9.65 10.30
N ASP A 65 -4.50 -10.39 10.20
CA ASP A 65 -4.50 -11.81 9.85
C ASP A 65 -4.53 -12.04 8.33
N ASP A 66 -4.32 -13.29 7.93
CA ASP A 66 -4.31 -13.68 6.52
C ASP A 66 -5.63 -13.38 5.81
N ALA A 67 -6.76 -13.49 6.53
CA ALA A 67 -8.08 -13.21 5.97
C ALA A 67 -8.22 -11.72 5.60
N PHE A 68 -7.75 -10.82 6.46
CA PHE A 68 -7.69 -9.40 6.15
C PHE A 68 -6.76 -9.10 4.99
N ILE A 69 -5.58 -9.74 4.95
CA ILE A 69 -4.61 -9.53 3.87
C ILE A 69 -5.17 -10.01 2.53
N GLN A 70 -5.80 -11.19 2.49
CA GLN A 70 -6.45 -11.73 1.29
C GLN A 70 -7.56 -10.79 0.80
N HIS A 71 -8.45 -10.35 1.68
CA HIS A 71 -9.49 -9.39 1.32
C HIS A 71 -8.90 -8.08 0.77
N MET A 72 -7.88 -7.53 1.44
CA MET A 72 -7.21 -6.31 0.99
C MET A 72 -6.58 -6.48 -0.39
N VAL A 73 -5.89 -7.59 -0.65
CA VAL A 73 -5.19 -7.82 -1.91
C VAL A 73 -6.17 -8.19 -3.03
N ASP A 74 -6.96 -9.23 -2.82
CA ASP A 74 -7.75 -9.88 -3.88
C ASP A 74 -9.04 -9.12 -4.20
N ASP A 75 -9.70 -8.56 -3.18
CA ASP A 75 -11.01 -7.92 -3.38
C ASP A 75 -10.90 -6.40 -3.60
N ILE A 76 -9.77 -5.79 -3.23
CA ILE A 76 -9.60 -4.32 -3.27
C ILE A 76 -8.42 -3.92 -4.17
N LEU A 77 -7.19 -4.28 -3.80
CA LEU A 77 -6.00 -3.77 -4.48
C LEU A 77 -5.90 -4.28 -5.91
N LEU A 78 -5.99 -5.60 -6.13
CA LEU A 78 -5.87 -6.19 -7.47
C LEU A 78 -6.91 -5.60 -8.43
N PRO A 79 -8.22 -5.58 -8.12
CA PRO A 79 -9.20 -4.93 -8.98
C PRO A 79 -8.81 -3.49 -9.31
N LEU A 80 -8.45 -2.66 -8.34
CA LEU A 80 -8.11 -1.25 -8.60
C LEU A 80 -6.83 -1.09 -9.42
N MET A 81 -5.86 -2.00 -9.23
CA MET A 81 -4.59 -1.99 -9.96
C MET A 81 -4.71 -2.52 -11.39
N THR A 82 -5.71 -3.35 -11.69
CA THR A 82 -5.88 -3.97 -13.02
C THR A 82 -7.06 -3.42 -13.83
N SER A 83 -7.98 -2.64 -13.22
CA SER A 83 -9.24 -2.19 -13.85
C SER A 83 -9.10 -1.16 -14.99
N ALA A 84 -7.88 -0.74 -15.36
CA ALA A 84 -7.67 0.33 -16.34
C ALA A 84 -6.80 -0.07 -17.55
N CYS A 85 -6.74 -1.35 -17.91
CA CYS A 85 -6.19 -1.82 -19.19
C CYS A 85 -7.28 -2.41 -20.09
#